data_AF-A0A3N0GJ91-F1
#
_entry.id   AF-A0A3N0GJ91-F1
#
_cell.length_a   1.000
_cell.length_b   1.000
_cell.length_c   1.000
_cell.angle_alpha   90.00
_cell.angle_beta   90.00
_cell.angle_gamma   90.00
#
_symmetry.space_group_name_H-M   'P 1'
#
loop_
_entity.id
_entity.type
_entity.pdbx_description
1 polymer ?
#
loop_
_entity_poly.entity_id
_entity_poly.type
_entity_poly.pdbx_seq_one_letter_code
_entity_poly.pdbx_strand_id
1 'polypeptide(L)'
;MKKASTAALGVLLLIALTACGSNKSDNKDKVSLSKDDKVAVANLEKAFTSSTTGALTTTEAKCVATRFVSTVGVKKLKSAKLLDDKLQVNTTASPSFDTDTSGKFADALLGCVNYQKRLAEETAKTDPTIDAAKFQKCLEDKLPDSLVKKMVVASQTQSSEAATIGKQGTQAMTDCKAQSKK
;
A
#
# COMPACT_ATOMS: atom_id res chain seq x y z
N MET A 1 12.11 37.54 52.91
CA MET A 1 12.47 36.62 51.80
C MET A 1 12.74 37.45 50.56
N LYS A 2 13.97 37.49 50.05
CA LYS A 2 14.36 37.91 48.69
C LYS A 2 15.89 37.94 48.60
N LYS A 3 16.47 36.89 48.01
CA LYS A 3 17.81 36.91 47.43
C LYS A 3 17.79 36.16 46.09
N ALA A 4 18.63 36.68 45.21
CA ALA A 4 18.73 36.50 43.77
C ALA A 4 18.94 35.07 43.28
N SER A 5 18.66 34.84 41.99
CA SER A 5 19.73 34.52 41.03
C SER A 5 19.20 34.45 39.58
N THR A 6 19.95 35.16 38.74
CA THR A 6 20.07 35.09 37.28
C THR A 6 20.31 33.66 36.77
N ALA A 7 19.75 33.30 35.63
CA ALA A 7 20.45 32.51 34.61
C ALA A 7 19.71 32.57 33.27
N ALA A 8 20.42 33.04 32.26
CA ALA A 8 20.03 33.07 30.87
C ALA A 8 19.95 31.65 30.27
N LEU A 9 18.87 31.37 29.54
CA LEU A 9 18.81 30.40 28.46
C LEU A 9 18.54 31.25 27.20
N GLY A 10 19.47 31.48 26.28
CA GLY A 10 20.56 30.61 25.85
C GLY A 10 20.17 29.96 24.53
N VAL A 11 20.38 30.72 23.44
CA VAL A 11 20.63 30.25 22.07
C VAL A 11 19.48 29.52 21.36
N LEU A 12 18.59 30.31 20.73
CA LEU A 12 18.05 29.95 19.41
C LEU A 12 19.15 30.26 18.39
N LEU A 13 19.74 29.26 17.73
CA LEU A 13 20.36 29.46 16.42
C LEU A 13 20.61 28.12 15.67
N LEU A 14 20.13 28.10 14.42
CA LEU A 14 20.57 27.32 13.24
C LEU A 14 20.14 25.84 13.19
N ILE A 15 19.73 25.27 12.05
CA ILE A 15 20.40 25.29 10.74
C ILE A 15 19.41 25.25 9.56
N ALA A 16 19.65 26.20 8.65
CA ALA A 16 19.51 26.20 7.19
C ALA A 16 18.57 25.23 6.45
N LEU A 17 17.69 25.86 5.66
CA LEU A 17 17.33 25.42 4.32
C LEU A 17 18.55 24.86 3.58
N THR A 18 18.61 23.55 3.38
CA THR A 18 19.33 22.99 2.24
C THR A 18 18.40 23.00 1.05
N ALA A 19 18.68 23.97 0.18
CA ALA A 19 18.21 24.02 -1.18
C ALA A 19 18.52 22.70 -1.92
N CYS A 20 17.55 22.27 -2.72
CA CYS A 20 17.74 21.97 -4.14
C CYS A 20 19.10 21.35 -4.52
N GLY A 21 19.25 20.05 -4.29
CA GLY A 21 20.19 19.24 -5.05
C GLY A 21 19.58 18.91 -6.42
N SER A 22 19.82 19.79 -7.39
CA SER A 22 19.54 19.52 -8.81
C SER A 22 20.43 18.39 -9.30
N ASN A 23 19.84 17.22 -9.57
CA ASN A 23 20.41 16.29 -10.53
C ASN A 23 19.29 15.68 -11.37
N LYS A 24 19.24 16.13 -12.63
CA LYS A 24 18.51 15.59 -13.79
C LYS A 24 17.00 15.36 -13.65
N SER A 25 16.28 16.21 -14.38
CA SER A 25 14.92 16.01 -14.88
C SER A 25 14.67 14.57 -15.34
N ASP A 26 14.03 13.78 -14.49
CA ASP A 26 12.99 12.85 -14.90
C ASP A 26 11.67 13.43 -14.41
N ASN A 27 10.99 14.13 -15.29
CA ASN A 27 9.64 14.63 -15.07
C ASN A 27 8.68 13.44 -15.07
N LYS A 28 8.70 12.63 -14.00
CA LYS A 28 7.76 11.53 -13.78
C LYS A 28 6.68 12.01 -12.80
N ASP A 29 5.60 12.53 -13.38
CA ASP A 29 4.25 12.54 -12.82
C ASP A 29 4.12 13.02 -11.37
N LYS A 30 4.34 14.31 -11.12
CA LYS A 30 3.67 14.95 -9.97
C LYS A 30 2.19 15.03 -10.28
N VAL A 31 1.45 13.97 -9.94
CA VAL A 31 -0.02 13.93 -10.03
C VAL A 31 -0.58 15.13 -9.26
N SER A 32 -1.16 16.09 -9.98
CA SER A 32 -1.81 17.25 -9.37
C SER A 32 -3.18 16.83 -8.84
N LEU A 33 -3.28 16.63 -7.53
CA LEU A 33 -4.52 16.23 -6.86
C LEU A 33 -5.36 17.45 -6.50
N SER A 34 -6.68 17.34 -6.70
CA SER A 34 -7.64 18.32 -6.19
C SER A 34 -7.68 18.33 -4.65
N LYS A 35 -8.38 19.31 -4.06
CA LYS A 35 -8.54 19.37 -2.60
C LYS A 35 -9.23 18.12 -2.07
N ASP A 36 -10.29 17.67 -2.74
CA ASP A 36 -11.06 16.49 -2.33
C ASP A 36 -10.25 15.21 -2.52
N ASP A 37 -9.48 15.10 -3.61
CA ASP A 37 -8.59 13.96 -3.81
C ASP A 37 -7.56 13.85 -2.69
N LYS A 38 -6.97 14.98 -2.25
CA LYS A 38 -6.03 14.99 -1.11
C LYS A 38 -6.66 14.51 0.18
N VAL A 39 -7.91 14.90 0.46
CA VAL A 39 -8.65 14.43 1.64
C VAL A 39 -8.93 12.92 1.54
N ALA A 40 -9.40 12.46 0.39
CA ALA A 40 -9.63 11.04 0.14
C ALA A 40 -8.35 10.20 0.28
N VAL A 41 -7.24 10.67 -0.28
CA VAL A 41 -5.92 10.02 -0.14
C VAL A 41 -5.51 9.89 1.32
N ALA A 42 -5.63 10.96 2.11
CA ALA A 42 -5.26 10.94 3.53
C ALA A 42 -6.11 9.93 4.34
N ASN A 43 -7.42 9.86 4.07
CA ASN A 43 -8.31 8.90 4.75
C ASN A 43 -8.02 7.45 4.33
N LEU A 44 -7.74 7.20 3.05
CA LEU A 44 -7.37 5.88 2.56
C LEU A 44 -5.99 5.45 3.07
N GLU A 45 -5.01 6.34 3.13
CA GLU A 45 -3.70 6.09 3.73
C GLU A 45 -3.85 5.65 5.20
N LYS A 46 -4.66 6.36 5.98
CA LYS A 46 -4.97 5.99 7.36
C LYS A 46 -5.62 4.60 7.46
N ALA A 47 -6.55 4.29 6.56
CA ALA A 47 -7.20 2.98 6.54
C ALA A 47 -6.22 1.84 6.17
N PHE A 48 -5.37 2.04 5.17
CA PHE A 48 -4.39 1.04 4.74
C PHE A 48 -3.27 0.80 5.76
N THR A 49 -2.87 1.82 6.51
CA THR A 49 -1.91 1.68 7.62
C THR A 49 -2.51 1.05 8.87
N SER A 50 -3.83 1.11 9.03
CA SER A 50 -4.54 0.56 10.21
C SER A 50 -5.18 -0.82 9.94
N SER A 51 -4.94 -1.42 8.77
CA SER A 51 -5.56 -2.68 8.39
C SER A 51 -5.07 -3.84 9.27
N THR A 52 -6.01 -4.62 9.79
CA THR A 52 -5.73 -5.85 10.53
C THR A 52 -5.24 -7.00 9.64
N THR A 53 -5.43 -6.90 8.32
CA THR A 53 -5.12 -7.96 7.35
C THR A 53 -3.84 -7.69 6.54
N GLY A 54 -2.86 -7.03 7.17
CA GLY A 54 -1.58 -6.71 6.55
C GLY A 54 -1.40 -5.22 6.28
N ALA A 55 -1.45 -4.41 7.35
CA ALA A 55 -1.18 -2.97 7.34
C ALA A 55 0.01 -2.61 6.46
N LEU A 56 -0.16 -1.70 5.50
CA LEU A 56 0.93 -1.14 4.70
C LEU A 56 1.80 -0.22 5.56
N THR A 57 3.07 -0.06 5.20
CA THR A 57 3.86 1.06 5.76
C THR A 57 3.25 2.39 5.34
N THR A 58 3.51 3.47 6.07
CA THR A 58 3.00 4.81 5.72
C THR A 58 3.37 5.20 4.28
N THR A 59 4.60 4.91 3.85
CA THR A 59 5.07 5.20 2.48
C THR A 59 4.30 4.41 1.42
N GLU A 60 4.12 3.09 1.63
CA GLU A 60 3.35 2.24 0.72
C GLU A 60 1.87 2.67 0.70
N ALA A 61 1.25 2.87 1.86
CA ALA A 61 -0.13 3.28 2.01
C ALA A 61 -0.42 4.60 1.27
N LYS A 62 0.46 5.59 1.45
CA LYS A 62 0.37 6.88 0.76
C LYS A 62 0.49 6.71 -0.76
N CYS A 63 1.44 5.90 -1.21
CA CYS A 63 1.64 5.61 -2.63
C CYS A 63 0.38 4.96 -3.24
N VAL A 64 -0.14 3.90 -2.60
CA VAL A 64 -1.33 3.16 -3.06
C VAL A 64 -2.55 4.08 -3.06
N ALA A 65 -2.81 4.80 -1.97
CA ALA A 65 -3.94 5.71 -1.86
C ALA A 65 -3.88 6.81 -2.94
N THR A 66 -2.71 7.41 -3.14
CA THR A 66 -2.49 8.44 -4.18
C THR A 66 -2.81 7.90 -5.57
N ARG A 67 -2.20 6.76 -5.94
CA ARG A 67 -2.42 6.15 -7.27
C ARG A 67 -3.85 5.68 -7.48
N PHE A 68 -4.48 5.12 -6.45
CA PHE A 68 -5.83 4.61 -6.56
C PHE A 68 -6.84 5.76 -6.73
N VAL A 69 -6.73 6.82 -5.93
CA VAL A 69 -7.58 8.01 -6.08
C VAL A 69 -7.33 8.69 -7.42
N SER A 70 -6.08 8.81 -7.87
CA SER A 70 -5.78 9.49 -9.14
C SER A 70 -6.28 8.73 -10.37
N THR A 71 -6.35 7.39 -10.31
CA THR A 71 -6.76 6.55 -11.45
C THR A 71 -8.25 6.24 -11.47
N VAL A 72 -8.90 6.17 -10.31
CA VAL A 72 -10.34 5.86 -10.19
C VAL A 72 -11.19 7.11 -9.99
N GLY A 73 -10.69 8.09 -9.26
CA GLY A 73 -11.37 9.33 -8.93
C GLY A 73 -12.39 9.20 -7.79
N VAL A 74 -12.47 10.25 -6.96
CA VAL A 74 -13.34 10.31 -5.77
C VAL A 74 -14.81 10.00 -6.09
N LYS A 75 -15.34 10.50 -7.22
CA LYS A 75 -16.74 10.25 -7.61
C LYS A 75 -17.06 8.76 -7.74
N LYS A 76 -16.18 7.99 -8.37
CA LYS A 76 -16.35 6.54 -8.53
C LYS A 76 -16.15 5.82 -7.20
N LEU A 77 -15.19 6.22 -6.38
CA LEU A 77 -14.98 5.65 -5.05
C LEU A 77 -16.18 5.86 -4.11
N LYS A 78 -16.85 7.00 -4.20
CA LYS A 78 -18.13 7.25 -3.50
C LYS A 78 -19.25 6.37 -4.04
N SER A 79 -19.38 6.28 -5.36
CA SER A 79 -20.40 5.45 -6.01
C SER A 79 -20.23 3.96 -5.68
N ALA A 80 -18.98 3.50 -5.55
CA ALA A 80 -18.61 2.17 -5.11
C ALA A 80 -18.78 1.96 -3.59
N LYS A 81 -19.22 2.98 -2.85
CA LYS A 81 -19.37 3.01 -1.39
C LYS A 81 -18.09 2.73 -0.61
N LEU A 82 -16.91 2.92 -1.21
CA LEU A 82 -15.66 2.92 -0.45
C LEU A 82 -15.53 4.19 0.39
N LEU A 83 -15.93 5.33 -0.18
CA LEU A 83 -15.93 6.62 0.50
C LEU A 83 -17.37 7.10 0.73
N ASP A 84 -17.61 7.76 1.86
CA ASP A 84 -18.87 8.44 2.13
C ASP A 84 -18.89 9.88 1.55
N ASP A 85 -19.96 10.63 1.80
CA ASP A 85 -20.08 12.02 1.34
C ASP A 85 -19.08 12.99 1.97
N LYS A 86 -18.49 12.62 3.10
CA LYS A 86 -17.44 13.35 3.81
C LYS A 86 -16.03 12.84 3.45
N LEU A 87 -15.93 12.01 2.41
CA LEU A 87 -14.69 11.41 1.92
C LEU A 87 -13.99 10.49 2.94
N GLN A 88 -14.71 10.02 3.96
CA GLN A 88 -14.22 9.05 4.92
C GLN A 88 -14.40 7.64 4.36
N VAL A 89 -13.54 6.70 4.76
CA VAL A 89 -13.76 5.29 4.43
C VAL A 89 -15.07 4.84 5.07
N ASN A 90 -15.99 4.35 4.24
CA ASN A 90 -17.29 3.94 4.68
C ASN A 90 -17.18 2.56 5.36
N THR A 91 -17.45 2.52 6.66
CA THR A 91 -17.41 1.30 7.48
C THR A 91 -18.78 0.65 7.66
N THR A 92 -19.85 1.29 7.19
CA THR A 92 -21.23 0.82 7.36
C THR A 92 -21.79 0.16 6.11
N ALA A 93 -21.14 0.35 4.96
CA ALA A 93 -21.46 -0.32 3.70
C ALA A 93 -20.30 -1.21 3.25
N SER A 94 -20.63 -2.34 2.61
CA SER A 94 -19.64 -3.11 1.85
C SER A 94 -19.36 -2.41 0.53
N PRO A 95 -18.11 -2.02 0.23
CA PRO A 95 -17.78 -1.46 -1.06
C PRO A 95 -18.01 -2.51 -2.16
N SER A 96 -18.48 -2.07 -3.31
CA SER A 96 -18.68 -2.91 -4.49
C SER A 96 -17.87 -2.34 -5.64
N PHE A 97 -16.89 -3.10 -6.10
CA PHE A 97 -16.01 -2.72 -7.20
C PHE A 97 -16.35 -3.55 -8.44
N ASP A 98 -16.38 -2.88 -9.59
CA ASP A 98 -16.35 -3.58 -10.88
C ASP A 98 -14.91 -4.04 -11.19
N THR A 99 -14.78 -4.90 -12.19
CA THR A 99 -13.49 -5.47 -12.62
C THR A 99 -12.45 -4.40 -12.95
N ASP A 100 -12.86 -3.29 -13.58
CA ASP A 100 -11.97 -2.18 -13.92
C ASP A 100 -11.44 -1.47 -12.66
N THR A 101 -12.32 -1.14 -11.72
CA THR A 101 -11.96 -0.49 -10.46
C THR A 101 -11.06 -1.39 -9.61
N SER A 102 -11.39 -2.68 -9.49
CA SER A 102 -10.53 -3.66 -8.80
C SER A 102 -9.18 -3.83 -9.50
N GLY A 103 -9.15 -3.80 -10.83
CA GLY A 103 -7.92 -3.86 -11.61
C GLY A 103 -7.00 -2.67 -11.34
N LYS A 104 -7.57 -1.45 -11.31
CA LYS A 104 -6.84 -0.22 -10.97
C LYS A 104 -6.34 -0.22 -9.53
N PHE A 105 -7.13 -0.76 -8.59
CA PHE A 105 -6.65 -0.96 -7.22
C PHE A 105 -5.45 -1.90 -7.18
N ALA A 106 -5.53 -3.05 -7.86
CA ALA A 106 -4.44 -4.01 -7.92
C ALA A 106 -3.17 -3.41 -8.55
N ASP A 107 -3.30 -2.63 -9.62
CA ASP A 107 -2.17 -1.92 -10.24
C ASP A 107 -1.56 -0.86 -9.32
N ALA A 108 -2.40 -0.12 -8.59
CA ALA A 108 -1.94 0.85 -7.59
C ALA A 108 -1.17 0.13 -6.46
N LEU A 109 -1.68 -1.01 -5.98
CA LEU A 109 -1.05 -1.82 -4.94
C LEU A 109 0.32 -2.35 -5.40
N LEU A 110 0.36 -3.08 -6.52
CA LEU A 110 1.56 -3.73 -7.04
C LEU A 110 2.60 -2.72 -7.55
N GLY A 111 2.15 -1.55 -8.00
CA GLY A 111 3.04 -0.46 -8.39
C GLY A 111 3.71 0.27 -7.22
N CYS A 112 3.30 0.00 -5.98
CA CYS A 112 3.80 0.65 -4.77
C CYS A 112 4.38 -0.34 -3.74
N VAL A 113 4.02 -1.62 -3.84
CA VAL A 113 4.39 -2.67 -2.90
C VAL A 113 5.02 -3.81 -3.67
N ASN A 114 6.22 -4.23 -3.25
CA ASN A 114 6.76 -5.51 -3.70
C ASN A 114 6.05 -6.63 -2.92
N TYR A 115 5.00 -7.18 -3.51
CA TYR A 115 4.12 -8.15 -2.87
C TYR A 115 4.88 -9.42 -2.46
N GLN A 116 5.76 -9.92 -3.33
CA GLN A 116 6.51 -11.17 -3.13
C GLN A 116 7.53 -11.01 -2.00
N LYS A 117 8.27 -9.89 -1.97
CA LYS A 117 9.19 -9.57 -0.86
C LYS A 117 8.45 -9.51 0.47
N ARG A 118 7.34 -8.79 0.51
CA ARG A 118 6.54 -8.63 1.72
C ARG A 118 6.00 -9.97 2.22
N LEU A 119 5.42 -10.77 1.31
CA LEU A 119 4.93 -12.10 1.64
C LEU A 119 6.05 -13.00 2.17
N ALA A 120 7.26 -12.87 1.62
CA ALA A 120 8.41 -13.64 2.07
C ALA A 120 8.89 -13.22 3.47
N GLU A 121 8.98 -11.91 3.73
CA GLU A 121 9.33 -11.37 5.05
C GLU A 121 8.31 -11.78 6.12
N GLU A 122 7.01 -11.65 5.85
CA GLU A 122 5.95 -12.05 6.79
C GLU A 122 5.91 -13.57 7.02
N THR A 123 6.17 -14.36 5.98
CA THR A 123 6.27 -15.81 6.13
C THR A 123 7.48 -16.19 6.99
N ALA A 124 8.66 -15.59 6.76
CA ALA A 124 9.85 -15.90 7.55
C ALA A 124 9.74 -15.42 9.02
N LYS A 125 8.93 -14.38 9.30
CA LYS A 125 8.61 -13.96 10.67
C LYS A 125 7.76 -14.99 11.41
N THR A 126 6.83 -15.65 10.70
CA THR A 126 5.89 -16.62 11.29
C THR A 126 6.41 -18.06 11.25
N ASP A 127 7.28 -18.38 10.30
CA ASP A 127 7.98 -19.66 10.14
C ASP A 127 9.49 -19.41 10.02
N PRO A 128 10.26 -19.53 11.12
CA PRO A 128 11.68 -19.23 11.12
C PRO A 128 12.51 -20.24 10.33
N THR A 129 11.92 -21.35 9.88
CA THR A 129 12.62 -22.34 9.02
C THR A 129 12.75 -21.87 7.57
N ILE A 130 12.03 -20.80 7.18
CA ILE A 130 12.05 -20.25 5.84
C ILE A 130 13.16 -19.21 5.67
N ASP A 131 13.95 -19.35 4.62
CA ASP A 131 14.85 -18.34 4.07
C ASP A 131 14.04 -17.35 3.22
N ALA A 132 13.90 -16.12 3.73
CA ALA A 132 13.10 -15.09 3.08
C ALA A 132 13.60 -14.73 1.66
N ALA A 133 14.92 -14.74 1.43
CA ALA A 133 15.49 -14.36 0.14
C ALA A 133 15.26 -15.45 -0.91
N LYS A 134 15.45 -16.73 -0.54
CA LYS A 134 15.10 -17.87 -1.42
C LYS A 134 13.60 -17.89 -1.71
N PHE A 135 12.77 -17.62 -0.70
CA PHE A 135 11.32 -17.63 -0.86
C PHE A 135 10.83 -16.48 -1.74
N GLN A 136 11.31 -15.26 -1.53
CA GLN A 136 11.01 -14.13 -2.41
C GLN A 136 11.36 -14.45 -3.86
N LYS A 137 12.57 -14.96 -4.12
CA LYS A 137 13.01 -15.24 -5.49
C LYS A 137 12.16 -16.31 -6.18
N CYS A 138 11.72 -17.33 -5.44
CA CYS A 138 10.79 -18.31 -5.99
C CYS A 138 9.41 -17.69 -6.27
N LEU A 139 8.90 -16.84 -5.36
CA LEU A 139 7.62 -16.16 -5.54
C LEU A 139 7.63 -15.22 -6.76
N GLU A 140 8.75 -14.55 -7.05
CA GLU A 140 8.88 -13.69 -8.24
C GLU A 140 8.69 -14.48 -9.55
N ASP A 141 9.06 -15.77 -9.58
CA ASP A 141 8.85 -16.67 -10.73
C ASP A 141 7.45 -17.29 -10.74
N LYS A 142 7.01 -17.86 -9.60
CA LYS A 142 5.79 -18.68 -9.52
C LYS A 142 4.52 -17.89 -9.21
N LEU A 143 4.65 -16.71 -8.62
CA LEU A 143 3.56 -15.82 -8.24
C LEU A 143 3.79 -14.42 -8.83
N PRO A 144 3.83 -14.29 -10.17
CA PRO A 144 4.08 -13.00 -10.81
C PRO A 144 2.94 -12.01 -10.52
N ASP A 145 3.24 -10.72 -10.61
CA ASP A 145 2.28 -9.63 -10.37
C ASP A 145 0.99 -9.76 -11.20
N SER A 146 1.07 -10.33 -12.40
CA SER A 146 -0.10 -10.59 -13.24
C SER A 146 -1.06 -11.61 -12.62
N LEU A 147 -0.54 -12.63 -11.92
CA LEU A 147 -1.34 -13.59 -11.17
C LEU A 147 -1.87 -12.96 -9.88
N VAL A 148 -1.05 -12.19 -9.15
CA VAL A 148 -1.50 -11.46 -7.96
C VAL A 148 -2.64 -10.50 -8.29
N LYS A 149 -2.52 -9.76 -9.40
CA LYS A 149 -3.59 -8.90 -9.93
C LYS A 149 -4.88 -9.67 -10.17
N LYS A 150 -4.80 -10.82 -10.86
CA LYS A 150 -5.96 -11.70 -11.08
C LYS A 150 -6.59 -12.15 -9.76
N MET A 151 -5.78 -12.54 -8.77
CA MET A 151 -6.27 -12.93 -7.44
C MET A 151 -7.02 -11.79 -6.75
N VAL A 152 -6.44 -10.58 -6.75
CA VAL A 152 -7.08 -9.39 -6.15
C VAL A 152 -8.40 -9.07 -6.85
N VAL A 153 -8.40 -9.03 -8.18
CA VAL A 153 -9.61 -8.73 -8.96
C VAL A 153 -10.69 -9.78 -8.74
N ALA A 154 -10.34 -11.07 -8.84
CA ALA A 154 -11.29 -12.16 -8.67
C ALA A 154 -11.90 -12.18 -7.26
N SER A 155 -11.10 -11.91 -6.23
CA SER A 155 -11.55 -11.82 -4.84
C SER A 155 -12.53 -10.66 -4.63
N GLN A 156 -12.17 -9.45 -5.07
CA GLN A 156 -13.00 -8.26 -4.87
C GLN A 156 -14.31 -8.27 -5.66
N THR A 157 -14.30 -8.90 -6.83
CA THR A 157 -15.48 -9.00 -7.71
C THR A 157 -16.31 -10.25 -7.47
N GLN A 158 -15.92 -11.11 -6.53
CA GLN A 158 -16.55 -12.41 -6.28
C GLN A 158 -16.68 -13.25 -7.56
N SER A 159 -15.64 -13.20 -8.40
CA SER A 159 -15.61 -13.92 -9.68
C SER A 159 -15.79 -15.43 -9.48
N SER A 160 -16.51 -16.08 -10.39
CA SER A 160 -16.61 -17.54 -10.44
C SER A 160 -15.26 -18.23 -10.63
N GLU A 161 -14.25 -17.52 -11.14
CA GLU A 161 -12.88 -18.02 -11.31
C GLU A 161 -12.02 -17.88 -10.04
N ALA A 162 -12.52 -17.22 -8.98
CA ALA A 162 -11.74 -16.93 -7.78
C ALA A 162 -11.16 -18.20 -7.13
N ALA A 163 -11.90 -19.31 -7.13
CA ALA A 163 -11.41 -20.59 -6.61
C ALA A 163 -10.22 -21.15 -7.42
N THR A 164 -10.32 -21.13 -8.75
CA THR A 164 -9.27 -21.62 -9.66
C THR A 164 -8.03 -20.76 -9.57
N ILE A 165 -8.19 -19.44 -9.62
CA ILE A 165 -7.09 -18.47 -9.51
C ILE A 165 -6.44 -18.56 -8.11
N GLY A 166 -7.25 -18.68 -7.06
CA GLY A 166 -6.78 -18.88 -5.69
C GLY A 166 -5.93 -20.15 -5.56
N LYS A 167 -6.37 -21.26 -6.17
CA LYS A 167 -5.60 -22.52 -6.17
C LYS A 167 -4.24 -22.36 -6.84
N GLN A 168 -4.14 -21.61 -7.93
CA GLN A 168 -2.85 -21.32 -8.59
C GLN A 168 -1.91 -20.55 -7.64
N GLY A 169 -2.42 -19.52 -6.98
CA GLY A 169 -1.63 -18.75 -6.00
C GLY A 169 -1.18 -19.60 -4.80
N THR A 170 -2.09 -20.42 -4.24
CA THR A 170 -1.77 -21.34 -3.14
C THR A 170 -0.73 -22.38 -3.53
N GLN A 171 -0.82 -22.93 -4.75
CA GLN A 171 0.16 -23.88 -5.25
C GLN A 171 1.54 -23.23 -5.36
N ALA A 172 1.63 -22.04 -5.98
CA ALA A 172 2.87 -21.30 -6.10
C ALA A 172 3.51 -21.02 -4.72
N MET A 173 2.72 -20.57 -3.75
CA MET A 173 3.21 -20.35 -2.38
C MET A 173 3.71 -21.65 -1.72
N THR A 174 2.98 -22.75 -1.89
CA THR A 174 3.34 -24.07 -1.31
C THR A 174 4.65 -24.58 -1.89
N ASP A 175 4.78 -24.57 -3.22
CA ASP A 175 5.99 -25.03 -3.91
C ASP A 175 7.20 -24.20 -3.53
N CYS A 176 7.02 -22.88 -3.42
CA CYS A 176 8.09 -21.98 -3.03
C CYS A 176 8.50 -22.12 -1.57
N LYS A 177 7.55 -22.34 -0.65
CA LYS A 177 7.88 -22.62 0.77
C LYS A 177 8.71 -23.90 0.89
N ALA A 178 8.35 -24.96 0.18
CA ALA A 178 9.08 -26.22 0.20
C ALA A 178 10.54 -26.07 -0.26
N GLN A 179 10.80 -25.22 -1.26
CA GLN A 179 12.13 -24.95 -1.82
C GLN A 179 12.97 -23.97 -1.02
N SER A 180 12.39 -23.29 -0.04
CA SER A 180 13.01 -22.16 0.66
C SER A 180 13.33 -22.43 2.11
N LYS A 181 13.36 -23.71 2.52
CA LYS A 181 13.85 -24.08 3.85
C LYS A 181 15.33 -23.73 3.99
N LYS A 182 15.71 -23.29 5.19
CA LYS A 182 17.11 -23.00 5.57
C LYS A 182 17.96 -24.27 5.58
#